data_AF-A0A968KM02-F1
#
_entry.id   AF-A0A968KM02-F1
#
_cell.length_a   1.000
_cell.length_b   1.000
_cell.length_c   1.000
_cell.angle_alpha   90.00
_cell.angle_beta   90.00
_cell.angle_gamma   90.00
#
_symmetry.space_group_name_H-M   'P 1'
#
loop_
_entity.id
_entity.type
_entity.pdbx_description
1 polymer ?
#
loop_
_entity_poly.entity_id
_entity_poly.type
_entity_poly.pdbx_seq_one_letter_code
_entity_poly.pdbx_strand_id
1 'polypeptide(L)'
;MKTKIQISMVSLMCVLMLSAAAGVNPVAGDVRRAETKVSFIPEDVILNPGWRTSCHRDFVLENLDPAEAEVAIQLGIEPFARDSIPANGKRLYRLETSLAFAKQLGKTVTLDDVAIIMNQSENSRVRVHC
;
A
#
# COMPACT_ATOMS: atom_id res chain seq x y z
N MET A 1 5.57 -38.03 -57.16
CA MET A 1 4.66 -37.24 -56.29
C MET A 1 4.09 -38.15 -55.21
N LYS A 2 4.25 -37.78 -53.92
CA LYS A 2 3.57 -38.26 -52.68
C LYS A 2 4.46 -37.82 -51.49
N THR A 3 4.27 -36.61 -50.95
CA THR A 3 3.47 -36.26 -49.74
C THR A 3 4.10 -36.56 -48.36
N LYS A 4 4.66 -35.48 -47.79
CA LYS A 4 4.57 -34.99 -46.39
C LYS A 4 5.31 -35.73 -45.25
N ILE A 5 5.51 -34.94 -44.18
CA ILE A 5 6.58 -34.99 -43.16
C ILE A 5 5.93 -34.86 -41.75
N GLN A 6 6.65 -35.25 -40.69
CA GLN A 6 6.30 -35.17 -39.24
C GLN A 6 5.27 -36.23 -38.80
N ILE A 7 5.18 -36.70 -37.55
CA ILE A 7 5.60 -36.25 -36.20
C ILE A 7 6.29 -37.47 -35.51
N SER A 8 7.23 -37.43 -34.55
CA SER A 8 7.56 -36.48 -33.46
C SER A 8 9.07 -36.43 -33.10
N MET A 9 9.42 -35.69 -32.05
CA MET A 9 10.72 -35.71 -31.36
C MET A 9 10.51 -35.63 -29.83
N VAL A 10 10.68 -36.75 -29.10
CA VAL A 10 10.69 -36.77 -27.62
C VAL A 10 11.85 -37.64 -27.16
N SER A 11 12.92 -36.96 -26.74
CA SER A 11 14.22 -37.48 -26.32
C SER A 11 14.77 -36.50 -25.28
N LEU A 12 15.45 -36.87 -24.20
CA LEU A 12 15.70 -38.18 -23.57
C LEU A 12 16.24 -37.86 -22.16
N MET A 13 15.73 -38.53 -21.13
CA MET A 13 16.27 -38.62 -19.75
C MET A 13 16.85 -37.37 -19.07
N CYS A 14 16.13 -36.89 -18.04
CA CYS A 14 16.79 -36.24 -16.90
C CYS A 14 17.64 -37.27 -16.14
N VAL A 15 18.96 -37.12 -16.24
CA VAL A 15 19.97 -37.96 -15.57
C VAL A 15 20.35 -37.32 -14.22
N LEU A 16 20.73 -38.16 -13.24
CA LEU A 16 21.21 -37.81 -11.88
C LEU A 16 20.16 -37.46 -10.82
N MET A 17 19.36 -38.47 -10.46
CA MET A 17 19.29 -38.84 -9.05
C MET A 17 20.69 -39.31 -8.59
N LEU A 18 21.31 -38.67 -7.60
CA LEU A 18 22.06 -39.39 -6.54
C LEU A 18 22.45 -38.48 -5.34
N SER A 19 21.99 -38.90 -4.16
CA SER A 19 22.69 -38.84 -2.86
C SER A 19 23.46 -37.57 -2.43
N ALA A 20 22.88 -36.82 -1.50
CA ALA A 20 23.61 -36.21 -0.37
C ALA A 20 22.70 -35.99 0.85
N ALA A 21 22.11 -37.06 1.39
CA ALA A 21 21.49 -37.01 2.72
C ALA A 21 22.60 -37.01 3.79
N ALA A 22 23.24 -35.86 3.98
CA ALA A 22 24.19 -35.60 5.05
C ALA A 22 23.69 -34.40 5.86
N GLY A 23 23.45 -34.62 7.15
CA GLY A 23 22.74 -33.66 7.98
C GLY A 23 23.49 -32.34 8.16
N VAL A 24 22.92 -31.27 7.63
CA VAL A 24 23.08 -29.93 8.17
C VAL A 24 21.67 -29.44 8.47
N ASN A 25 21.29 -29.37 9.74
CA ASN A 25 20.11 -28.59 10.11
C ASN A 25 20.44 -27.14 9.74
N PRO A 26 19.72 -26.48 8.82
CA PRO A 26 19.69 -25.04 8.87
C PRO A 26 19.00 -24.72 10.19
N VAL A 27 19.80 -24.34 11.20
CA VAL A 27 19.28 -23.55 12.31
C VAL A 27 18.75 -22.30 11.62
N ALA A 28 17.44 -22.29 11.40
CA ALA A 28 16.73 -21.10 10.96
C ALA A 28 17.01 -20.08 12.04
N GLY A 29 17.97 -19.20 11.76
CA GLY A 29 18.30 -18.10 12.63
C GLY A 29 17.03 -17.30 12.75
N ASP A 30 16.37 -17.44 13.90
CA ASP A 30 15.18 -16.70 14.26
C ASP A 30 15.65 -15.24 14.38
N VAL A 31 15.70 -14.55 13.24
CA VAL A 31 15.98 -13.12 13.17
C VAL A 31 14.75 -12.48 13.78
N ARG A 32 14.77 -12.45 15.11
CA ARG A 32 13.98 -11.59 15.96
C ARG A 32 14.37 -10.17 15.60
N ARG A 33 13.81 -9.72 14.47
CA ARG A 33 13.70 -8.33 14.10
C ARG A 33 13.10 -7.70 15.32
N ALA A 34 13.93 -6.95 16.06
CA ALA A 34 13.43 -6.19 17.18
C ALA A 34 12.33 -5.31 16.59
N GLU A 35 11.08 -5.60 16.98
CA GLU A 35 10.00 -4.65 16.82
C GLU A 35 10.36 -3.49 17.73
N THR A 36 11.15 -2.56 17.18
CA THR A 36 11.30 -1.23 17.73
C THR A 36 9.89 -0.71 17.80
N LYS A 37 9.28 -0.79 18.99
CA LYS A 37 8.04 -0.11 19.32
C LYS A 37 8.36 1.37 19.29
N VAL A 38 8.43 1.92 18.08
CA VAL A 38 8.43 3.34 17.85
C VAL A 38 7.10 3.80 18.42
N SER A 39 7.17 4.40 19.60
CA SER A 39 6.05 5.11 20.19
C SER A 39 5.85 6.38 19.38
N PHE A 40 5.33 6.22 18.16
CA PHE A 40 4.70 7.31 17.44
C PHE A 40 3.62 7.83 18.38
N ILE A 41 3.80 9.07 18.84
CA ILE A 41 2.66 9.89 19.23
C ILE A 41 2.12 10.38 17.89
N PRO A 42 1.03 9.80 17.36
CA PRO A 42 0.45 10.31 16.14
C PRO A 42 -0.03 11.75 16.39
N GLU A 43 0.13 12.62 15.41
CA GLU A 43 -0.48 13.94 15.45
C GLU A 43 -1.95 13.78 15.04
N ASP A 44 -2.76 13.36 16.02
CA ASP A 44 -4.19 13.12 15.85
C ASP A 44 -4.93 14.45 15.60
N VAL A 45 -5.29 14.70 14.34
CA VAL A 45 -6.04 15.90 13.94
C VAL A 45 -7.47 15.51 13.59
N ILE A 46 -8.46 16.17 14.19
CA ILE A 46 -9.87 16.02 13.81
C ILE A 46 -10.24 17.10 12.78
N LEU A 47 -10.57 16.66 11.57
CA LEU A 47 -11.07 17.50 10.49
C LEU A 47 -12.59 17.60 10.55
N ASN A 48 -13.10 18.80 10.86
CA ASN A 48 -14.48 19.16 10.61
C ASN A 48 -14.77 19.25 9.09
N PRO A 49 -16.04 19.23 8.65
CA PRO A 49 -16.44 19.56 7.28
C PRO A 49 -15.67 20.74 6.67
N GLY A 50 -15.09 20.53 5.49
CA GLY A 50 -14.30 21.53 4.76
C GLY A 50 -12.86 21.78 5.30
N TRP A 51 -12.45 21.17 6.40
CA TRP A 51 -11.10 21.35 6.96
C TRP A 51 -10.06 20.46 6.24
N ARG A 52 -8.79 20.85 6.34
CA ARG A 52 -7.66 20.10 5.79
C ARG A 52 -6.47 20.02 6.75
N THR A 53 -5.67 18.97 6.63
CA THR A 53 -4.36 18.79 7.28
C THR A 53 -3.35 18.19 6.29
N SER A 54 -2.11 17.99 6.72
CA SER A 54 -1.05 17.37 5.92
C SER A 54 -0.27 16.33 6.71
N CYS A 55 0.01 15.17 6.10
CA CYS A 55 0.89 14.15 6.65
C CYS A 55 2.15 13.99 5.77
N HIS A 56 3.31 13.91 6.42
CA HIS A 56 4.62 13.63 5.79
C HIS A 56 4.97 12.13 5.78
N ARG A 57 4.05 11.26 6.19
CA ARG A 57 4.22 9.81 6.36
C ARG A 57 2.91 9.08 6.10
N ASP A 58 2.94 7.75 6.10
CA ASP A 58 1.75 6.89 6.09
C ASP A 58 0.72 7.37 7.11
N PHE A 59 -0.57 7.33 6.75
CA PHE A 59 -1.63 7.90 7.57
C PHE A 59 -2.90 7.06 7.57
N VAL A 60 -3.65 7.11 8.66
CA VAL A 60 -4.96 6.46 8.80
C VAL A 60 -6.03 7.53 8.91
N LEU A 61 -7.09 7.38 8.12
CA LEU A 61 -8.32 8.16 8.22
C LEU A 61 -9.37 7.34 8.97
N GLU A 62 -9.94 7.88 10.02
CA GLU A 62 -11.06 7.31 10.79
C GLU A 62 -12.26 8.26 10.69
N ASN A 63 -13.38 7.75 10.18
CA ASN A 63 -14.66 8.46 10.26
C ASN A 63 -15.19 8.34 11.71
N LEU A 64 -15.50 9.47 12.34
CA LEU A 64 -15.99 9.52 13.73
C LEU A 64 -17.51 9.56 13.85
N ASP A 65 -18.23 9.61 12.72
CA ASP A 65 -19.66 9.88 12.67
C ASP A 65 -20.44 8.73 11.98
N PRO A 66 -21.75 8.62 12.22
CA PRO A 66 -22.59 7.53 11.70
C PRO A 66 -23.04 7.73 10.24
N ALA A 67 -22.72 8.89 9.63
CA ALA A 67 -22.89 9.12 8.20
C ALA A 67 -21.58 8.74 7.46
N GLU A 68 -21.67 8.59 6.14
CA GLU A 68 -20.48 8.40 5.30
C GLU A 68 -19.60 9.66 5.32
N ALA A 69 -18.27 9.50 5.20
CA ALA A 69 -17.34 10.62 5.14
C ALA A 69 -16.61 10.63 3.79
N GLU A 70 -16.75 11.75 3.07
CA GLU A 70 -16.06 12.03 1.82
C GLU A 70 -14.73 12.73 2.10
N VAL A 71 -13.63 12.22 1.54
CA VAL A 71 -12.30 12.81 1.67
C VAL A 71 -11.65 13.01 0.31
N ALA A 72 -10.92 14.11 0.16
CA ALA A 72 -10.02 14.33 -0.96
C ALA A 72 -8.56 14.30 -0.48
N ILE A 73 -7.72 13.59 -1.21
CA ILE A 73 -6.30 13.43 -0.94
C ILE A 73 -5.53 13.96 -2.16
N GLN A 74 -4.58 14.87 -1.90
CA GLN A 74 -3.63 15.39 -2.87
C GLN A 74 -2.22 14.96 -2.44
N LEU A 75 -1.33 14.73 -3.41
CA LEU A 75 0.09 14.47 -3.17
C LEU A 75 0.88 15.62 -3.78
N GLY A 76 1.56 16.41 -2.94
CA GLY A 76 2.13 17.68 -3.36
C GLY A 76 1.06 18.63 -3.91
N ILE A 77 1.09 18.88 -5.23
CA ILE A 77 0.09 19.68 -5.95
C ILE A 77 -0.89 18.84 -6.78
N GLU A 78 -0.70 17.53 -6.85
CA GLU A 78 -1.46 16.64 -7.74
C GLU A 78 -2.67 16.02 -7.02
N PRO A 79 -3.89 16.10 -7.58
CA PRO A 79 -5.03 15.33 -7.12
C PRO A 79 -4.74 13.83 -7.23
N PHE A 80 -4.84 13.10 -6.11
CA PHE A 80 -4.51 11.68 -6.03
C PHE A 80 -5.76 10.81 -5.91
N ALA A 81 -6.58 11.05 -4.89
CA ALA A 81 -7.79 10.28 -4.65
C ALA A 81 -8.94 11.17 -4.15
N ARG A 82 -10.17 10.78 -4.50
CA ARG A 82 -11.35 11.05 -3.68
C ARG A 82 -11.84 9.70 -3.18
N ASP A 83 -12.21 9.64 -1.93
CA ASP A 83 -12.53 8.37 -1.29
C ASP A 83 -13.63 8.53 -0.25
N SER A 84 -14.43 7.47 -0.12
CA SER A 84 -15.52 7.37 0.83
C SER A 84 -15.11 6.45 1.98
N ILE A 85 -15.27 6.94 3.20
CA ILE A 85 -15.04 6.20 4.44
C ILE A 85 -16.41 5.91 5.05
N PRO A 86 -16.84 4.63 5.11
CA PRO A 86 -18.11 4.25 5.72
C PRO A 86 -18.26 4.76 7.16
N ALA A 87 -19.51 4.81 7.64
CA ALA A 87 -19.85 5.16 9.01
C ALA A 87 -18.97 4.42 10.04
N ASN A 88 -18.29 5.15 10.93
CA ASN A 88 -17.33 4.61 11.91
C ASN A 88 -16.17 3.77 11.30
N GLY A 89 -15.95 3.87 9.99
CA GLY A 89 -14.93 3.11 9.26
C GLY A 89 -13.53 3.73 9.35
N LYS A 90 -12.52 2.94 8.96
CA LYS A 90 -11.12 3.39 8.88
C LYS A 90 -10.47 2.99 7.56
N ARG A 91 -9.50 3.78 7.10
CA ARG A 91 -8.70 3.47 5.90
C ARG A 91 -7.24 3.90 6.07
N LEU A 92 -6.31 3.01 5.73
CA LEU A 92 -4.87 3.25 5.74
C LEU A 92 -4.40 3.67 4.34
N TYR A 93 -3.57 4.71 4.27
CA TYR A 93 -2.85 5.12 3.07
C TYR A 93 -1.35 5.04 3.32
N ARG A 94 -0.64 4.36 2.41
CA ARG A 94 0.82 4.25 2.44
C ARG A 94 1.43 5.25 1.46
N LEU A 95 2.11 6.27 1.97
CA LEU A 95 2.52 7.43 1.19
C LEU A 95 3.48 7.03 0.06
N GLU A 96 4.47 6.17 0.34
CA GLU A 96 5.39 5.64 -0.68
C GLU A 96 4.67 4.88 -1.80
N THR A 97 3.69 4.04 -1.44
CA THR A 97 2.88 3.27 -2.41
C THR A 97 1.98 4.19 -3.23
N SER A 98 1.36 5.17 -2.59
CA SER A 98 0.53 6.19 -3.23
C SER A 98 1.33 7.05 -4.22
N LEU A 99 2.54 7.48 -3.86
CA LEU A 99 3.44 8.22 -4.75
C LEU A 99 3.92 7.37 -5.93
N ALA A 100 4.25 6.09 -5.70
CA ALA A 100 4.60 5.16 -6.77
C ALA A 100 3.45 4.95 -7.76
N PHE A 101 2.22 4.77 -7.27
CA PHE A 101 1.02 4.64 -8.09
C PHE A 101 0.70 5.93 -8.86
N ALA A 102 0.80 7.09 -8.21
CA ALA A 102 0.61 8.39 -8.86
C ALA A 102 1.60 8.60 -10.02
N LYS A 103 2.89 8.25 -9.84
CA LYS A 103 3.89 8.28 -10.92
C LYS A 103 3.52 7.35 -12.08
N GLN A 104 2.99 6.15 -11.80
CA GLN A 104 2.50 5.23 -12.84
C GLN A 104 1.30 5.78 -13.62
N LEU A 105 0.46 6.61 -12.98
CA LEU A 105 -0.61 7.37 -13.64
C LEU A 105 -0.13 8.64 -14.37
N GLY A 106 1.18 8.88 -14.46
CA GLY A 106 1.76 10.05 -15.13
C GLY A 106 1.65 11.35 -14.33
N LYS A 107 1.38 11.29 -13.02
CA LYS A 107 1.33 12.47 -12.14
C LYS A 107 2.74 13.00 -11.83
N THR A 108 2.85 14.33 -11.74
CA THR A 108 4.12 14.99 -11.41
C THR A 108 4.30 15.07 -9.90
N VAL A 109 4.67 13.94 -9.28
CA VAL A 109 4.91 13.85 -7.82
C VAL A 109 6.34 13.40 -7.50
N THR A 110 6.91 13.89 -6.39
CA THR A 110 8.27 13.57 -5.92
C THR A 110 8.28 12.47 -4.85
N LEU A 111 9.40 12.23 -4.16
CA LEU A 111 9.42 11.41 -2.93
C LEU A 111 9.28 12.26 -1.65
N ASP A 112 9.52 13.57 -1.77
CA ASP A 112 9.45 14.54 -0.67
C ASP A 112 8.04 15.16 -0.57
N ASP A 113 7.12 14.78 -1.47
CA ASP A 113 5.74 15.26 -1.52
C ASP A 113 4.92 14.78 -0.32
N VAL A 114 4.22 15.71 0.30
CA VAL A 114 3.31 15.44 1.42
C VAL A 114 1.92 15.06 0.93
N ALA A 115 1.21 14.26 1.72
CA ALA A 115 -0.23 14.09 1.55
C ALA A 115 -0.97 15.28 2.17
N ILE A 116 -1.82 15.95 1.39
CA ILE A 116 -2.79 16.93 1.88
C ILE A 116 -4.15 16.24 1.92
N ILE A 117 -4.74 16.13 3.11
CA ILE A 117 -6.02 15.47 3.35
C ILE A 117 -7.06 16.54 3.64
N MET A 118 -8.17 16.54 2.91
CA MET A 118 -9.28 17.47 3.09
C MET A 118 -10.60 16.69 3.27
N ASN A 119 -11.34 17.04 4.33
CA ASN A 119 -12.67 16.50 4.57
C ASN A 119 -13.68 17.23 3.68
N GLN A 120 -14.29 16.52 2.72
CA GLN A 120 -15.30 17.03 1.79
C GLN A 120 -16.74 16.72 2.23
N SER A 121 -16.92 15.97 3.31
CA SER A 121 -18.23 15.67 3.91
C SER A 121 -18.95 16.95 4.35
N GLU A 122 -20.27 16.97 4.23
CA GLU A 122 -21.09 18.09 4.76
C GLU A 122 -21.29 18.00 6.28
N ASN A 123 -21.37 16.78 6.82
CA ASN A 123 -21.86 16.50 8.17
C ASN A 123 -21.01 15.49 8.98
N SER A 124 -19.97 14.90 8.39
CA SER A 124 -19.09 13.90 9.04
C SER A 124 -17.73 14.49 9.39
N ARG A 125 -17.14 14.09 10.52
CA ARG A 125 -15.78 14.46 10.95
C ARG A 125 -14.83 13.29 10.76
N VAL A 126 -13.62 13.60 10.31
CA VAL A 126 -12.58 12.61 10.06
C VAL A 126 -11.41 12.86 11.01
N ARG A 127 -11.04 11.86 11.82
CA ARG A 127 -9.74 11.86 12.50
C ARG A 127 -8.67 11.40 11.53
N VAL A 128 -7.59 12.17 11.45
CA VAL A 128 -6.38 11.84 10.71
C VAL A 128 -5.32 11.47 11.73
N HIS A 129 -4.78 10.28 11.59
CA HIS A 129 -3.59 9.83 12.30
C HIS A 129 -2.41 9.94 11.33
N CYS A 130 -1.60 10.99 11.47
CA CYS A 130 -0.24 11.03 10.93
C CYS A 130 0.70 10.42 11.98
#